data_AF-A0A9X9BX93-F1
#
_entry.id   AF-A0A9X9BX93-F1
#
_cell.length_a   1.000
_cell.length_b   1.000
_cell.length_c   1.000
_cell.angle_alpha   90.00
_cell.angle_beta   90.00
_cell.angle_gamma   90.00
#
_symmetry.space_group_name_H-M   'P 1'
#
loop_
_entity.id
_entity.type
_entity.pdbx_description
1 polymer ?
#
loop_
_entity_poly.entity_id
_entity_poly.type
_entity_poly.pdbx_seq_one_letter_code
_entity_poly.pdbx_strand_id
1 'polypeptide(L)'
;MNTPIPASLLATLAQHFSDRPFTLFSVMTHAPIAEVDAWKTGLQALIAQGALLCIESRLLGDVYIQHPRGMVVFGIPVALSQVLACRFCGRLFVVTEILAFACDSEADDWRRSLNALVTLGVLHRVLGDMYVVVGGAE
;
A
#
# COMPACT_ATOMS: atom_id res chain seq x y z
N MET A 1 -11.96 -15.10 11.11
CA MET A 1 -13.24 -14.38 11.21
C MET A 1 -13.01 -13.00 10.60
N ASN A 2 -13.79 -12.60 9.59
CA ASN A 2 -13.73 -11.24 9.04
C ASN A 2 -14.42 -10.30 10.03
N THR A 3 -13.66 -9.49 10.76
CA THR A 3 -14.24 -8.43 11.58
C THR A 3 -14.84 -7.38 10.65
N PRO A 4 -16.13 -7.05 10.76
CA PRO A 4 -16.76 -6.07 9.89
C PRO A 4 -16.12 -4.70 10.11
N ILE A 5 -15.68 -4.08 9.00
CA ILE A 5 -15.07 -2.76 9.01
C ILE A 5 -16.20 -1.72 8.98
N PRO A 6 -16.23 -0.75 9.92
CA PRO A 6 -17.28 0.26 9.95
C PRO A 6 -17.35 1.06 8.65
N ALA A 7 -18.56 1.26 8.12
CA ALA A 7 -18.77 2.04 6.89
C ALA A 7 -18.36 3.52 7.07
N SER A 8 -18.59 4.06 8.26
CA SER A 8 -18.16 5.40 8.68
C SER A 8 -16.63 5.56 8.58
N LEU A 9 -15.86 4.57 9.05
CA LEU A 9 -14.40 4.55 8.93
C LEU A 9 -13.97 4.56 7.46
N LEU A 10 -14.56 3.69 6.63
CA LEU A 10 -14.23 3.63 5.19
C LEU A 10 -14.56 4.95 4.47
N ALA A 11 -15.68 5.57 4.80
CA ALA A 11 -16.08 6.86 4.25
C ALA A 11 -15.11 7.98 4.67
N THR A 12 -14.72 8.03 5.95
CA THR A 12 -13.74 8.99 6.45
C THR A 12 -12.38 8.81 5.80
N LEU A 13 -11.91 7.57 5.66
CA LEU A 13 -10.66 7.28 4.97
C LEU A 13 -10.70 7.76 3.51
N ALA A 14 -11.77 7.44 2.77
CA ALA A 14 -11.91 7.89 1.38
C ALA A 14 -12.03 9.42 1.26
N GLN A 15 -12.73 10.08 2.17
CA GLN A 15 -12.97 11.53 2.09
C GLN A 15 -11.74 12.35 2.51
N HIS A 16 -10.98 11.87 3.48
CA HIS A 16 -9.93 12.66 4.12
C HIS A 16 -8.53 12.09 3.95
N PHE A 17 -8.36 10.86 3.46
CA PHE A 17 -7.08 10.15 3.55
C PHE A 17 -6.73 9.32 2.31
N SER A 18 -7.47 9.47 1.21
CA SER A 18 -7.29 8.71 -0.05
C SER A 18 -5.89 8.82 -0.64
N ASP A 19 -5.35 10.03 -0.71
CA ASP A 19 -4.15 10.35 -1.52
C ASP A 19 -3.03 10.99 -0.69
N ARG A 20 -3.07 10.83 0.64
CA ARG A 20 -2.06 11.42 1.53
C ARG A 20 -1.66 10.48 2.64
N PRO A 21 -0.40 10.54 3.10
CA PRO A 21 0.02 9.85 4.31
C PRO A 21 -0.71 10.37 5.55
N PHE A 22 -1.01 9.48 6.50
CA PHE A 22 -1.68 9.79 7.75
C PHE A 22 -1.22 8.89 8.88
N THR A 23 -1.45 9.31 10.12
CA THR A 23 -1.28 8.45 11.29
C THR A 23 -2.63 7.87 11.70
N LEU A 24 -2.65 6.73 12.40
CA LEU A 24 -3.89 6.22 12.99
C LEU A 24 -4.49 7.25 13.96
N PHE A 25 -3.66 7.99 14.68
CA PHE A 25 -4.10 9.09 15.53
C PHE A 25 -4.89 10.14 14.74
N SER A 26 -4.38 10.57 13.59
CA SER A 26 -5.07 11.52 12.69
C SER A 26 -6.42 10.99 12.19
N VAL A 27 -6.57 9.69 11.97
CA VAL A 27 -7.88 9.11 11.61
C VAL A 27 -8.81 9.11 12.82
N MET A 28 -8.29 8.75 13.99
CA MET A 28 -9.07 8.67 15.23
C MET A 28 -9.63 10.03 15.67
N THR A 29 -9.06 11.17 15.27
CA THR A 29 -9.66 12.49 15.57
C THR A 29 -10.99 12.73 14.87
N HIS A 30 -11.34 11.93 13.87
CA HIS A 30 -12.63 11.98 13.18
C HIS A 30 -13.65 10.96 13.72
N ALA A 31 -13.24 10.07 14.62
CA ALA A 31 -14.09 8.98 15.11
C ALA A 31 -15.20 9.52 16.03
N PRO A 32 -16.47 9.21 15.77
CA PRO A 32 -17.53 9.42 16.76
C PRO A 32 -17.22 8.64 18.06
N ILE A 33 -17.48 9.24 19.23
CA ILE A 33 -17.18 8.61 20.53
C ILE A 33 -17.76 7.20 20.63
N ALA A 34 -18.98 6.98 20.14
CA ALA A 34 -19.67 5.69 20.16
C ALA A 34 -19.00 4.60 19.27
N GLU A 35 -18.14 5.00 18.34
CA GLU A 35 -17.53 4.11 17.34
C GLU A 35 -16.02 3.96 17.51
N VAL A 36 -15.40 4.63 18.49
CA VAL A 36 -13.95 4.64 18.70
C VAL A 36 -13.35 3.24 18.73
N ASP A 37 -13.94 2.31 19.47
CA ASP A 37 -13.39 0.95 19.57
C ASP A 37 -13.61 0.15 18.29
N ALA A 38 -14.75 0.33 17.62
CA ALA A 38 -15.00 -0.28 16.31
C ALA A 38 -14.02 0.24 15.24
N TRP A 39 -13.65 1.52 15.30
CA TRP A 39 -12.67 2.11 14.40
C TRP A 39 -11.27 1.59 14.67
N LYS A 40 -10.84 1.43 15.94
CA LYS A 40 -9.56 0.81 16.27
C LYS A 40 -9.46 -0.60 15.70
N THR A 41 -10.48 -1.42 15.94
CA THR A 41 -10.51 -2.78 15.40
C THR A 41 -10.59 -2.79 13.87
N GLY A 42 -11.34 -1.88 13.27
CA GLY A 42 -11.43 -1.72 11.82
C GLY A 42 -10.09 -1.32 11.19
N LEU A 43 -9.36 -0.37 11.78
CA LEU A 43 -8.03 0.04 11.33
C LEU A 43 -7.02 -1.10 11.43
N GLN A 44 -7.03 -1.86 12.52
CA GLN A 44 -6.19 -3.06 12.65
C GLN A 44 -6.53 -4.12 11.60
N ALA A 45 -7.83 -4.33 11.32
CA ALA A 45 -8.27 -5.24 10.27
C ALA A 45 -7.80 -4.76 8.88
N LEU A 46 -7.89 -3.46 8.59
CA LEU A 46 -7.39 -2.90 7.33
C LEU A 46 -5.87 -3.05 7.18
N ILE A 47 -5.09 -2.89 8.25
CA ILE A 47 -3.65 -3.15 8.25
C ILE A 47 -3.39 -4.64 7.99
N ALA A 48 -4.06 -5.53 8.73
CA ALA A 48 -3.90 -6.98 8.58
C ALA A 48 -4.31 -7.48 7.17
N GLN A 49 -5.27 -6.79 6.53
CA GLN A 49 -5.71 -7.06 5.16
C GLN A 49 -4.83 -6.38 4.10
N GLY A 50 -3.81 -5.60 4.48
CA GLY A 50 -2.94 -4.88 3.55
C GLY A 50 -3.59 -3.68 2.87
N ALA A 51 -4.79 -3.26 3.30
CA ALA A 51 -5.48 -2.08 2.78
C ALA A 51 -4.85 -0.77 3.27
N LEU A 52 -4.17 -0.80 4.41
CA LEU A 52 -3.34 0.30 4.91
C LEU A 52 -1.88 -0.16 4.95
N LEU A 53 -1.00 0.60 4.30
CA LEU A 53 0.42 0.30 4.26
C LEU A 53 1.18 1.24 5.20
N CYS A 54 1.88 0.69 6.18
CA CYS A 54 2.83 1.45 6.98
C CYS A 54 4.05 1.80 6.11
N ILE A 55 4.32 3.10 5.94
CA ILE A 55 5.41 3.61 5.09
C ILE A 55 6.59 4.13 5.92
N GLU A 56 6.34 4.43 7.19
CA GLU A 56 7.34 4.98 8.10
C GLU A 56 6.93 4.73 9.55
N SER A 57 7.85 4.25 10.38
CA SER A 57 7.63 4.14 11.83
C SER A 57 8.38 5.25 12.55
N ARG A 58 7.68 5.97 13.44
CA ARG A 58 8.25 7.08 14.23
C ARG A 58 7.93 6.90 15.70
N LEU A 59 8.70 7.59 16.55
CA LEU A 59 8.48 7.66 18.00
C LEU A 59 7.05 8.07 18.40
N LEU A 60 6.38 8.91 17.60
CA LEU A 60 5.02 9.42 17.88
C LEU A 60 3.92 8.67 17.13
N GLY A 61 4.27 7.60 16.42
CA GLY A 61 3.31 6.76 15.69
C GLY A 61 3.74 6.46 14.27
N ASP A 62 3.15 5.39 13.74
CA ASP A 62 3.37 4.94 12.37
C ASP A 62 2.58 5.79 11.37
N VAL A 63 3.18 6.00 10.21
CA VAL A 63 2.61 6.70 9.07
C VAL A 63 2.11 5.68 8.07
N TYR A 64 0.86 5.80 7.67
CA TYR A 64 0.16 4.93 6.75
C TYR A 64 -0.25 5.67 5.48
N ILE A 65 -0.39 4.93 4.39
CA ILE A 65 -1.14 5.37 3.20
C ILE A 65 -2.28 4.39 2.96
N GLN A 66 -3.39 4.87 2.40
CA GLN A 66 -4.36 3.95 1.81
C GLN A 66 -3.70 3.29 0.60
N HIS A 67 -3.79 1.97 0.53
CA HIS A 67 -3.37 1.27 -0.67
C HIS A 67 -4.25 1.78 -1.82
N PRO A 68 -3.67 2.35 -2.90
CA PRO A 68 -4.46 2.81 -4.04
C PRO A 68 -5.26 1.60 -4.54
N ARG A 69 -6.58 1.79 -4.64
CA ARG A 69 -7.50 0.77 -5.15
C ARG A 69 -7.01 0.33 -6.52
N GLY A 70 -6.43 -0.87 -6.62
CA GLY A 70 -6.07 -1.45 -7.92
C GLY A 70 -4.86 -2.39 -7.93
N MET A 71 -3.90 -2.25 -7.02
CA MET A 71 -2.72 -3.16 -6.99
C MET A 71 -2.81 -4.24 -5.90
N VAL A 72 -3.97 -4.86 -5.71
CA VAL A 72 -3.97 -6.23 -5.15
C VAL A 72 -3.77 -7.17 -6.32
N VAL A 73 -2.53 -7.25 -6.79
CA VAL A 73 -2.16 -8.43 -7.58
C VAL A 73 -1.96 -9.54 -6.56
N PHE A 74 -2.95 -10.43 -6.49
CA PHE A 74 -2.87 -11.65 -5.68
C PHE A 74 -1.55 -12.36 -5.98
N GLY A 75 -0.74 -12.61 -4.94
CA GLY A 75 0.56 -13.29 -5.05
C GLY A 75 1.81 -12.40 -5.03
N ILE A 76 1.68 -11.08 -4.82
CA ILE A 76 2.84 -10.20 -4.65
C ILE A 76 3.25 -10.08 -3.18
N PRO A 77 4.55 -10.21 -2.85
CA PRO A 77 5.08 -9.95 -1.51
C PRO A 77 4.73 -8.53 -1.02
N VAL A 78 4.24 -8.42 0.21
CA VAL A 78 3.85 -7.14 0.83
C VAL A 78 4.99 -6.12 0.79
N ALA A 79 6.22 -6.56 1.05
CA ALA A 79 7.41 -5.71 1.02
C ALA A 79 7.70 -5.14 -0.38
N LEU A 80 7.50 -5.94 -1.45
CA LEU A 80 7.64 -5.47 -2.82
C LEU A 80 6.57 -4.41 -3.15
N SER A 81 5.33 -4.64 -2.76
CA SER A 81 4.23 -3.68 -2.96
C SER A 81 4.52 -2.34 -2.25
N GLN A 82 5.09 -2.39 -1.04
CA GLN A 82 5.51 -1.20 -0.30
C GLN A 82 6.64 -0.46 -1.00
N VAL A 83 7.67 -1.16 -1.48
CA VAL A 83 8.78 -0.53 -2.21
C VAL A 83 8.27 0.16 -3.47
N LEU A 84 7.42 -0.51 -4.24
CA LEU A 84 6.79 0.07 -5.44
C LEU A 84 5.98 1.33 -5.12
N ALA A 85 5.09 1.26 -4.11
CA ALA A 85 4.23 2.38 -3.74
C ALA A 85 5.01 3.57 -3.15
N CYS A 86 5.97 3.31 -2.27
CA CYS A 86 6.63 4.37 -1.50
C CYS A 86 7.79 5.04 -2.25
N ARG A 87 8.49 4.31 -3.13
CA ARG A 87 9.74 4.79 -3.75
C ARG A 87 9.61 5.03 -5.25
N PHE A 88 8.70 4.32 -5.91
CA PHE A 88 8.65 4.23 -7.36
C PHE A 88 7.30 4.60 -7.98
N CYS A 89 6.30 4.95 -7.15
CA CYS A 89 5.01 5.44 -7.64
C CYS A 89 5.21 6.73 -8.46
N GLY A 90 4.65 6.75 -9.68
CA GLY A 90 4.75 7.89 -10.60
C GLY A 90 6.17 8.18 -11.10
N ARG A 91 7.13 7.26 -10.92
CA ARG A 91 8.53 7.42 -11.36
C ARG A 91 8.93 6.29 -12.29
N LEU A 92 9.86 6.60 -13.19
CA LEU A 92 10.58 5.58 -13.94
C LEU A 92 11.59 4.92 -13.01
N PHE A 93 11.73 3.61 -13.13
CA PHE A 93 12.69 2.82 -12.36
C PHE A 93 13.17 1.61 -13.15
N VAL A 94 14.30 1.04 -12.75
CA VAL A 94 14.77 -0.25 -13.28
C VAL A 94 14.52 -1.38 -12.29
N VAL A 95 14.29 -2.60 -12.79
CA VAL A 95 14.04 -3.77 -11.92
C VAL A 95 15.17 -4.01 -10.92
N THR A 96 16.42 -3.77 -11.34
CA THR A 96 17.60 -3.91 -10.47
C THR A 96 17.58 -2.95 -9.28
N GLU A 97 17.04 -1.74 -9.43
CA GLU A 97 16.90 -0.79 -8.32
C GLU A 97 15.89 -1.29 -7.29
N ILE A 98 14.81 -1.94 -7.72
CA ILE A 98 13.83 -2.55 -6.81
C ILE A 98 14.45 -3.73 -6.09
N LEU A 99 15.13 -4.61 -6.82
CA LEU A 99 15.74 -5.80 -6.23
C LEU A 99 16.85 -5.47 -5.23
N ALA A 100 17.45 -4.28 -5.31
CA ALA A 100 18.41 -3.81 -4.30
C ALA A 100 17.79 -3.60 -2.91
N PHE A 101 16.46 -3.54 -2.80
CA PHE A 101 15.74 -3.47 -1.51
C PHE A 101 15.32 -4.84 -0.98
N ALA A 102 15.48 -5.91 -1.77
CA ALA A 102 15.14 -7.26 -1.33
C ALA A 102 16.28 -7.84 -0.50
N CYS A 103 15.95 -8.63 0.53
CA CYS A 103 16.93 -9.54 1.12
C CYS A 103 17.27 -10.67 0.13
N ASP A 104 18.45 -11.30 0.28
CA ASP A 104 18.89 -12.39 -0.62
C ASP A 104 17.87 -13.53 -0.75
N SER A 105 17.15 -13.84 0.32
CA SER A 105 16.11 -14.88 0.35
C SER A 105 14.81 -14.49 -0.39
N GLU A 106 14.62 -13.20 -0.69
CA GLU A 106 13.39 -12.65 -1.26
C GLU A 106 13.56 -12.20 -2.72
N ALA A 107 14.80 -12.03 -3.17
CA ALA A 107 15.12 -11.46 -4.48
C ALA A 107 14.48 -12.24 -5.64
N ASP A 108 14.47 -13.57 -5.57
CA ASP A 108 13.87 -14.41 -6.60
C ASP A 108 12.33 -14.34 -6.61
N ASP A 109 11.70 -14.23 -5.44
CA ASP A 109 10.26 -14.06 -5.29
C ASP A 109 9.81 -12.69 -5.81
N TRP A 110 10.58 -11.65 -5.50
CA TRP A 110 10.32 -10.30 -5.98
C TRP A 110 10.49 -10.22 -7.50
N ARG A 111 11.54 -10.85 -8.05
CA ARG A 111 11.75 -10.92 -9.49
C ARG A 111 10.60 -11.62 -10.21
N ARG A 112 10.11 -12.74 -9.67
CA ARG A 112 8.92 -13.43 -10.21
C ARG A 112 7.68 -12.55 -10.17
N SER A 113 7.48 -11.83 -9.06
CA SER A 113 6.33 -10.93 -8.88
C SER A 113 6.37 -9.72 -9.80
N LEU A 114 7.55 -9.12 -10.02
CA LEU A 114 7.75 -8.03 -10.98
C LEU A 114 7.46 -8.49 -12.41
N ASN A 115 7.91 -9.69 -12.80
CA ASN A 115 7.59 -10.26 -14.12
C ASN A 115 6.08 -10.51 -14.28
N ALA A 116 5.41 -10.99 -13.23
CA ALA A 116 3.96 -11.13 -13.22
C ALA A 116 3.26 -9.78 -13.39
N LEU A 117 3.72 -8.73 -12.70
CA LEU A 117 3.19 -7.38 -12.83
C LEU A 117 3.34 -6.80 -14.24
N VAL A 118 4.46 -7.06 -14.92
CA VAL A 118 4.67 -6.68 -16.32
C VAL A 118 3.68 -7.41 -17.22
N THR A 119 3.52 -8.72 -17.01
CA THR A 119 2.60 -9.57 -17.80
C THR A 119 1.14 -9.14 -17.62
N LEU A 120 0.77 -8.71 -16.42
CA LEU A 120 -0.56 -8.22 -16.08
C LEU A 120 -0.79 -6.76 -16.52
N GLY A 121 0.20 -6.10 -17.12
CA GLY A 121 0.09 -4.72 -17.59
C GLY A 121 0.11 -3.67 -16.48
N VAL A 122 0.45 -4.05 -15.24
CA VAL A 122 0.51 -3.14 -14.09
C VAL A 122 1.82 -2.35 -14.09
N LEU A 123 2.91 -3.01 -14.49
CA LEU A 123 4.18 -2.34 -14.79
C LEU A 123 4.31 -2.17 -16.29
N HIS A 124 4.33 -0.93 -16.75
CA HIS A 124 4.52 -0.64 -18.15
C HIS A 124 6.00 -0.44 -18.45
N ARG A 125 6.52 -1.23 -19.38
CA ARG A 125 7.88 -1.07 -19.89
C ARG A 125 7.94 0.17 -20.77
N VAL A 126 8.84 1.09 -20.48
CA VAL A 126 8.97 2.36 -21.23
C VAL A 126 10.15 2.30 -22.18
N LEU A 127 11.34 1.94 -21.69
CA LEU A 127 12.55 1.86 -22.49
C LEU A 127 13.56 0.91 -21.84
N GLY A 128 14.08 -0.07 -22.58
CA GLY A 128 15.06 -1.02 -22.02
C GLY A 128 14.49 -1.69 -20.78
N ASP A 129 15.22 -1.75 -19.66
CA ASP A 129 14.70 -2.28 -18.38
C ASP A 129 14.03 -1.23 -17.49
N MET A 130 13.61 -0.09 -18.05
CA MET A 130 12.84 0.93 -17.32
C MET A 130 11.34 0.66 -17.36
N TYR A 131 10.72 0.74 -16.18
CA TYR A 131 9.31 0.52 -15.95
C TYR A 131 8.70 1.71 -15.20
N VAL A 132 7.38 1.83 -15.30
CA VAL A 132 6.56 2.73 -14.48
C VAL A 132 5.38 1.95 -13.92
N VAL A 133 4.98 2.24 -12.69
CA VAL A 133 3.73 1.72 -12.11
C VAL A 133 2.57 2.49 -12.72
N VAL A 134 1.69 1.79 -13.45
CA VAL A 134 0.46 2.39 -13.96
C VAL A 134 -0.62 2.23 -12.88
N GLY A 135 -0.69 3.20 -11.98
CA GLY A 135 -1.79 3.38 -11.04
C GLY A 135 -2.73 4.45 -11.61
N GLY A 136 -3.98 4.08 -11.88
CA GLY A 136 -4.97 4.87 -12.62
C GLY A 136 -5.00 6.36 -12.26
N ALA A 137 -4.56 7.17 -13.21
CA ALA A 137 -4.89 8.59 -13.29
C ALA A 137 -5.83 8.76 -14.48
N GLU A 138 -7.12 8.48 -14.28
CA GLU A 138 -8.25 9.10 -14.98
C GLU A 138 -9.45 9.19 -14.02
#